data_AF-A0A151TKS3-F1
#
_entry.id   AF-A0A151TKS3-F1
#
_cell.length_a   1.000
_cell.length_b   1.000
_cell.length_c   1.000
_cell.angle_alpha   90.00
_cell.angle_beta   90.00
_cell.angle_gamma   90.00
#
_symmetry.space_group_name_H-M   'P 1'
#
loop_
_entity.id
_entity.type
_entity.pdbx_description
1 polymer ?
#
loop_
_entity_poly.entity_id
_entity_poly.type
_entity_poly.pdbx_seq_one_letter_code
_entity_poly.pdbx_strand_id
1 'polypeptide(L)'
;MVGHQSSLFSLDLTKMVNMWDNEGDDEVNSIGQSPPMETVEGYQVKPEYVPILRKVFTKYGDVFKNSLVSTMTFRSMLLEMICHMISDLLDKNLDRISENELHNMIALANEIKNMKVNIEWLHIRLEEILEARQNLKQSGKLKEKKDSNKKVIETVKRELEECEAKKKALTAMLQSICDKETACKETLAIAEDESIKIDETVTYAKTKVRRFFKCSLVDGLL
;
A
#
# COMPACT_ATOMS: atom_id res chain seq x y z
N MET A 1 -18.72 -40.79 -51.38
CA MET A 1 -17.48 -41.53 -51.03
C MET A 1 -16.36 -40.92 -51.86
N VAL A 2 -15.61 -39.99 -51.27
CA VAL A 2 -14.57 -39.20 -51.95
C VAL A 2 -13.23 -39.65 -51.37
N GLY A 3 -12.36 -40.19 -52.20
CA GLY A 3 -11.04 -40.69 -51.81
C GLY A 3 -10.03 -39.55 -51.70
N HIS A 4 -9.30 -39.50 -50.59
CA HIS A 4 -8.17 -38.61 -50.39
C HIS A 4 -6.91 -39.20 -51.04
N GLN A 5 -6.36 -38.47 -52.00
CA GLN A 5 -5.12 -38.78 -52.68
C GLN A 5 -3.94 -38.27 -51.84
N SER A 6 -3.11 -39.18 -51.34
CA SER A 6 -1.87 -38.84 -50.63
C SER A 6 -0.76 -38.57 -51.64
N SER A 7 -0.24 -37.34 -51.66
CA SER A 7 0.94 -36.98 -52.45
C SER A 7 2.20 -37.38 -51.69
N LEU A 8 2.95 -38.34 -52.24
CA LEU A 8 4.30 -38.69 -51.81
C LEU A 8 5.29 -37.76 -52.50
N PHE A 9 6.03 -36.97 -51.72
CA PHE A 9 7.17 -36.20 -52.22
C PHE A 9 8.30 -37.16 -52.62
N SER A 10 8.55 -37.30 -53.93
CA SER A 10 9.71 -38.00 -54.46
C SER A 10 10.93 -37.07 -54.40
N LEU A 11 11.95 -37.47 -53.64
CA LEU A 11 13.25 -36.77 -53.58
C LEU A 11 14.15 -37.30 -54.70
N ASP A 12 14.40 -36.46 -55.71
CA ASP A 12 15.26 -36.76 -56.86
C ASP A 12 16.74 -36.61 -56.48
N LEU A 13 17.39 -37.75 -56.22
CA LEU A 13 18.80 -37.87 -55.83
C LEU A 13 19.77 -37.30 -56.89
N THR A 14 19.35 -37.20 -58.15
CA THR A 14 20.16 -36.67 -59.26
C THR A 14 20.50 -35.20 -59.06
N LYS A 15 19.63 -34.45 -58.36
CA LYS A 15 19.81 -33.02 -58.08
C LYS A 15 20.84 -32.76 -56.98
N MET A 16 21.08 -33.74 -56.12
CA MET A 16 21.99 -33.63 -54.96
C MET A 16 23.45 -33.90 -55.36
N VAL A 17 23.69 -34.69 -56.41
CA VAL A 17 25.04 -35.01 -56.91
C VAL A 17 25.67 -33.80 -57.62
N ASN A 18 24.89 -33.00 -58.34
CA ASN A 18 25.40 -31.82 -59.05
C ASN A 18 25.78 -30.64 -58.14
N MET A 19 25.57 -30.74 -56.82
CA MET A 19 25.98 -29.72 -55.85
C MET A 19 27.38 -29.96 -55.26
N TRP A 20 28.02 -31.11 -55.55
CA TRP A 20 29.35 -31.44 -55.01
C TRP A 20 30.51 -30.88 -55.84
N ASP A 21 30.30 -30.57 -57.12
CA ASP A 21 31.39 -30.26 -58.07
C ASP A 21 31.66 -28.75 -58.31
N ASN A 22 31.20 -27.87 -57.41
CA ASN A 22 31.52 -26.44 -57.54
C ASN A 22 32.34 -25.95 -56.34
N GLU A 23 33.65 -26.24 -56.37
CA GLU A 23 34.65 -25.49 -55.61
C GLU A 23 34.72 -24.06 -56.17
N GLY A 24 34.12 -23.13 -55.44
CA GLY A 24 34.24 -21.70 -55.62
C GLY A 24 34.45 -21.06 -54.26
N ASP A 25 35.67 -20.58 -54.07
CA ASP A 25 36.17 -19.78 -52.96
C ASP A 25 35.22 -18.61 -52.62
N ASP A 26 34.43 -18.77 -51.56
CA ASP A 26 33.77 -17.66 -50.86
C ASP A 26 34.23 -17.72 -49.41
N GLU A 27 35.16 -16.82 -49.11
CA GLU A 27 35.70 -16.49 -47.80
C GLU A 27 34.56 -16.10 -46.83
N VAL A 28 34.01 -17.10 -46.14
CA VAL A 28 32.95 -16.90 -45.13
C VAL A 28 33.59 -16.32 -43.88
N ASN A 29 33.51 -15.00 -43.76
CA ASN A 29 33.86 -14.21 -42.59
C ASN A 29 33.32 -14.85 -41.28
N SER A 30 34.27 -15.32 -40.46
CA SER A 30 34.23 -15.46 -38.99
C SER A 30 32.85 -15.75 -38.37
N ILE A 31 32.49 -17.04 -38.30
CA ILE A 31 31.60 -17.53 -37.25
C ILE A 31 32.24 -17.14 -35.92
N GLY A 32 31.66 -16.18 -35.21
CA GLY A 32 32.07 -15.80 -33.86
C GLY A 32 32.06 -17.05 -32.99
N GLN A 33 33.24 -17.60 -32.70
CA GLN A 33 33.37 -18.74 -31.81
C GLN A 33 32.88 -18.29 -30.44
N SER A 34 31.73 -18.79 -30.01
CA SER A 34 31.35 -18.73 -28.60
C SER A 34 32.53 -19.24 -27.78
N PRO A 35 32.90 -18.59 -26.67
CA PRO A 35 33.98 -19.04 -25.82
C PRO A 35 33.84 -20.55 -25.53
N PRO A 36 34.93 -21.32 -25.56
CA PRO A 36 34.86 -22.73 -25.24
C PRO A 36 34.25 -22.92 -23.85
N MET A 37 33.29 -23.84 -23.75
CA MET A 37 32.68 -24.22 -22.46
C MET A 37 33.76 -24.73 -21.50
N GLU A 38 33.65 -24.36 -20.23
CA GLU A 38 34.53 -24.86 -19.18
C GLU A 38 33.88 -26.04 -18.44
N THR A 39 34.71 -27.01 -18.05
CA THR A 39 34.25 -28.17 -17.28
C THR A 39 34.50 -27.94 -15.79
N VAL A 40 33.45 -27.95 -14.99
CA VAL A 40 33.48 -27.84 -13.53
C VAL A 40 32.80 -29.05 -12.93
N GLU A 41 33.54 -29.90 -12.22
CA GLU A 41 33.00 -31.12 -11.58
C GLU A 41 32.22 -32.04 -12.55
N GLY A 42 32.59 -32.03 -13.84
CA GLY A 42 31.95 -32.81 -14.89
C GLY A 42 30.81 -32.10 -15.63
N TYR A 43 30.40 -30.90 -15.19
CA TYR A 43 29.40 -30.07 -15.86
C TYR A 43 30.06 -29.09 -16.83
N GLN A 44 29.48 -28.94 -18.03
CA GLN A 44 29.95 -27.99 -19.04
C GLN A 44 29.14 -26.69 -18.95
N VAL A 45 29.80 -25.57 -18.65
CA VAL A 45 29.14 -24.26 -18.52
C VAL A 45 29.98 -23.17 -19.17
N LYS A 46 29.35 -22.06 -19.56
CA LYS A 46 30.07 -20.88 -20.03
C LYS A 46 31.06 -20.34 -18.98
N PRO A 47 32.23 -19.82 -19.39
CA PRO A 47 33.25 -19.31 -18.48
C PRO A 47 32.75 -18.29 -17.45
N GLU A 48 31.83 -17.39 -17.83
CA GLU A 48 31.26 -16.38 -16.95
C GLU A 48 30.46 -16.95 -15.77
N TYR A 49 29.96 -18.19 -15.89
CA TYR A 49 29.17 -18.85 -14.86
C TYR A 49 29.99 -19.72 -13.92
N VAL A 50 31.23 -20.04 -14.29
CA VAL A 50 32.14 -20.85 -13.45
C VAL A 50 32.28 -20.30 -12.02
N PRO A 51 32.44 -18.97 -11.78
CA PRO A 51 32.52 -18.44 -10.42
C PRO A 51 31.21 -18.59 -9.62
N ILE A 52 30.06 -18.43 -10.29
CA ILE A 52 28.74 -18.59 -9.68
C ILE A 52 28.54 -20.06 -9.31
N LEU A 53 28.83 -20.95 -10.24
CA LEU A 53 28.68 -22.39 -10.07
C LEU A 53 29.50 -22.91 -8.89
N ARG A 54 30.77 -22.53 -8.80
CA ARG A 54 31.63 -22.92 -7.66
C ARG A 54 31.04 -22.47 -6.33
N LYS A 55 30.47 -21.26 -6.25
CA LYS A 55 29.81 -20.77 -5.04
C LYS A 55 28.54 -21.58 -4.71
N VAL A 56 27.76 -21.94 -5.72
CA VAL A 56 26.56 -22.79 -5.56
C VAL A 56 26.96 -24.15 -5.00
N PHE A 57 27.92 -24.85 -5.61
CA PHE A 57 28.36 -26.17 -5.14
C PHE A 57 29.04 -26.11 -3.78
N THR A 58 29.83 -25.08 -3.51
CA THR A 58 30.42 -24.87 -2.17
C THR A 58 29.34 -24.75 -1.09
N LYS A 59 28.24 -24.07 -1.40
CA LYS A 59 27.19 -23.77 -0.41
C LYS A 59 26.13 -24.86 -0.29
N TYR A 60 25.73 -25.45 -1.40
CA TYR A 60 24.57 -26.35 -1.49
C TYR A 60 24.92 -27.77 -1.93
N GLY A 61 26.19 -28.02 -2.29
CA GLY A 61 26.64 -29.27 -2.90
C GLY A 61 26.15 -29.42 -4.34
N ASP A 62 26.33 -30.62 -4.90
CA ASP A 62 25.76 -30.97 -6.19
C ASP A 62 24.23 -31.00 -6.12
N VAL A 63 23.59 -30.03 -6.79
CA VAL A 63 22.14 -29.86 -6.82
C VAL A 63 21.42 -30.98 -7.59
N PHE A 64 22.11 -31.82 -8.34
CA PHE A 64 21.54 -32.93 -9.11
C PHE A 64 21.63 -34.29 -8.41
N LYS A 65 22.22 -34.38 -7.20
CA LYS A 65 22.50 -35.64 -6.49
C LYS A 65 21.30 -36.61 -6.39
N ASN A 66 20.08 -36.09 -6.28
CA ASN A 66 18.82 -36.87 -6.21
C ASN A 66 17.81 -36.49 -7.31
N SER A 67 18.29 -35.91 -8.41
CA SER A 67 17.42 -35.42 -9.50
C SER A 67 16.93 -36.54 -10.40
N LEU A 68 15.82 -36.30 -11.11
CA LEU A 68 15.30 -37.17 -12.18
C LEU A 68 16.09 -37.02 -13.49
N VAL A 69 17.01 -36.06 -13.54
CA VAL A 69 17.79 -35.71 -14.73
C VAL A 69 18.99 -36.65 -14.82
N SER A 70 19.03 -37.51 -15.84
CA SER A 70 20.06 -38.55 -15.98
C SER A 70 21.28 -38.10 -16.80
N THR A 71 21.08 -37.34 -17.87
CA THR A 71 22.17 -37.01 -18.81
C THR A 71 22.96 -35.79 -18.34
N MET A 72 24.30 -35.89 -18.39
CA MET A 72 25.20 -34.81 -17.98
C MET A 72 24.98 -33.54 -18.83
N THR A 73 24.69 -33.71 -20.12
CA THR A 73 24.36 -32.60 -21.04
C THR A 73 23.13 -31.83 -20.58
N PHE A 74 22.05 -32.53 -20.19
CA PHE A 74 20.84 -31.85 -19.76
C PHE A 74 21.01 -31.22 -18.37
N ARG A 75 21.76 -31.86 -17.46
CA ARG A 75 22.14 -31.24 -16.18
C ARG A 75 22.94 -29.95 -16.38
N SER A 76 23.91 -29.98 -17.29
CA SER A 76 24.73 -28.82 -17.65
C SER A 76 23.87 -27.66 -18.18
N MET A 77 22.91 -27.97 -19.06
CA MET A 77 21.96 -26.98 -19.57
C MET A 77 21.12 -26.32 -18.46
N LEU A 78 20.55 -27.13 -17.55
CA LEU A 78 19.77 -26.60 -16.43
C LEU A 78 20.63 -25.77 -15.47
N LEU A 79 21.89 -26.16 -15.30
CA LEU A 79 22.86 -25.44 -14.48
C LEU A 79 23.23 -24.07 -15.07
N GLU A 80 23.33 -23.96 -16.39
CA GLU A 80 23.46 -22.67 -17.06
C GLU A 80 22.24 -21.78 -16.81
N MET A 81 21.02 -22.33 -16.87
CA MET A 81 19.80 -21.56 -16.57
C MET A 81 19.80 -21.05 -15.13
N ILE A 82 20.21 -21.90 -14.17
CA ILE A 82 20.35 -21.52 -12.76
C ILE A 82 21.40 -20.40 -12.61
N CYS A 83 22.56 -20.54 -13.23
CA CYS A 83 23.62 -19.54 -13.15
C CYS A 83 23.22 -18.23 -13.82
N HIS A 84 22.50 -18.30 -14.94
CA HIS A 84 21.96 -17.13 -15.63
C HIS A 84 20.98 -16.36 -14.73
N MET A 85 20.01 -17.04 -14.10
CA MET A 85 19.10 -16.40 -13.15
C MET A 85 19.85 -15.70 -12.01
N ILE A 86 20.85 -16.37 -11.43
CA ILE A 86 21.66 -15.78 -10.35
C ILE A 86 22.47 -14.58 -10.85
N SER A 87 23.05 -14.67 -12.04
CA SER A 87 23.81 -13.59 -12.66
C SER A 87 22.94 -12.36 -12.87
N ASP A 88 21.73 -12.55 -13.40
CA ASP A 88 20.75 -11.48 -13.60
C ASP A 88 20.38 -10.79 -12.27
N LEU A 89 20.20 -11.56 -11.20
CA LEU A 89 19.93 -11.01 -9.86
C LEU A 89 21.14 -10.28 -9.25
N LEU A 90 22.37 -10.63 -9.63
CA LEU A 90 23.58 -9.95 -9.17
C LEU A 90 23.82 -8.63 -9.90
N ASP A 91 23.47 -8.55 -11.18
CA ASP A 91 23.69 -7.37 -12.02
C ASP A 91 22.59 -6.30 -11.83
N LYS A 92 21.37 -6.72 -11.50
CA LYS A 92 20.21 -5.84 -11.38
C LYS A 92 19.90 -5.48 -9.93
N ASN A 93 19.69 -4.18 -9.67
CA ASN A 93 19.03 -3.73 -8.46
C ASN A 93 17.53 -4.06 -8.49
N LEU A 94 16.89 -4.09 -7.31
CA LEU A 94 15.47 -4.44 -7.14
C LEU A 94 14.51 -3.59 -8.00
N ASP A 95 14.86 -2.33 -8.25
CA ASP A 95 14.08 -1.42 -9.10
C ASP A 95 14.18 -1.75 -10.59
N ARG A 96 15.29 -2.33 -11.03
CA ARG A 96 15.60 -2.60 -12.45
C ARG A 96 15.07 -3.94 -12.95
N ILE A 97 14.91 -4.93 -12.09
CA ILE A 97 14.29 -6.21 -12.47
C ILE A 97 12.77 -6.06 -12.53
N SER A 98 12.17 -6.37 -13.67
CA SER A 98 10.72 -6.26 -13.85
C SER A 98 9.96 -7.40 -13.14
N GLU A 99 8.68 -7.16 -12.86
CA GLU A 99 7.80 -8.17 -12.25
C GLU A 99 7.60 -9.37 -13.17
N ASN A 100 7.52 -9.14 -14.48
CA ASN A 100 7.42 -10.20 -15.49
C ASN A 100 8.69 -11.06 -15.56
N GLU A 101 9.88 -10.45 -15.49
CA GLU A 101 11.15 -11.20 -15.42
C GLU A 101 11.18 -12.09 -14.17
N LEU A 102 10.79 -11.58 -12.99
CA LEU A 102 10.73 -12.38 -11.77
C LEU A 102 9.74 -13.54 -11.88
N HIS A 103 8.54 -13.30 -12.42
CA HIS A 103 7.57 -14.38 -12.65
C HIS A 103 8.11 -15.46 -13.59
N ASN A 104 8.81 -15.07 -14.66
CA ASN A 104 9.44 -16.03 -15.57
C ASN A 104 10.54 -16.84 -14.87
N MET A 105 11.40 -16.19 -14.07
CA MET A 105 12.43 -16.88 -13.29
C MET A 105 11.82 -17.85 -12.27
N ILE A 106 10.75 -17.45 -11.57
CA ILE A 106 10.03 -18.31 -10.62
C ILE A 106 9.44 -19.53 -11.34
N ALA A 107 8.78 -19.33 -12.48
CA ALA A 107 8.21 -20.41 -13.27
C ALA A 107 9.28 -21.42 -13.73
N LEU A 108 10.40 -20.93 -14.27
CA LEU A 108 11.54 -21.76 -14.66
C LEU A 108 12.16 -22.50 -13.46
N ALA A 109 12.35 -21.82 -12.33
CA ALA A 109 12.83 -22.45 -11.11
C ALA A 109 11.87 -23.55 -10.61
N ASN A 110 10.57 -23.34 -10.74
CA ASN A 110 9.56 -24.34 -10.37
C ASN A 110 9.61 -25.56 -11.31
N GLU A 111 9.79 -25.37 -12.62
CA GLU A 111 9.97 -26.47 -13.57
C GLU A 111 11.24 -27.29 -13.26
N ILE A 112 12.36 -26.64 -12.98
CA ILE A 112 13.62 -27.29 -12.61
C ILE A 112 13.47 -28.05 -11.29
N LYS A 113 12.79 -27.46 -10.29
CA LYS A 113 12.46 -28.11 -9.02
C LYS A 113 11.59 -29.36 -9.22
N ASN A 114 10.62 -29.33 -10.15
CA ASN A 114 9.78 -30.49 -10.46
C ASN A 114 10.58 -31.68 -11.02
N MET A 115 11.77 -31.43 -11.58
CA MET A 115 12.72 -32.47 -11.97
C MET A 115 13.57 -33.01 -10.79
N LYS A 116 13.19 -32.67 -9.55
CA LYS A 116 13.91 -32.99 -8.30
C LYS A 116 15.34 -32.43 -8.23
N VAL A 117 15.63 -31.36 -8.97
CA VAL A 117 16.87 -30.62 -8.82
C VAL A 117 16.77 -29.76 -7.56
N ASN A 118 17.78 -29.81 -6.69
CA ASN A 118 17.77 -29.16 -5.39
C ASN A 118 18.05 -27.65 -5.48
N ILE A 119 17.02 -26.90 -5.88
CA ILE A 119 17.07 -25.44 -6.02
C ILE A 119 15.95 -24.70 -5.28
N GLU A 120 15.38 -25.33 -4.24
CA GLU A 120 14.33 -24.72 -3.40
C GLU A 120 14.76 -23.33 -2.89
N TRP A 121 16.03 -23.21 -2.51
CA TRP A 121 16.63 -21.97 -2.02
C TRP A 121 16.60 -20.84 -3.05
N LEU A 122 16.68 -21.14 -4.34
CA LEU A 122 16.60 -20.13 -5.40
C LEU A 122 15.16 -19.72 -5.64
N HIS A 123 14.25 -20.70 -5.65
CA HIS A 123 12.82 -20.45 -5.81
C HIS A 123 12.29 -19.53 -4.70
N ILE A 124 12.55 -19.87 -3.43
CA ILE A 124 12.16 -19.05 -2.27
C ILE A 124 12.75 -17.64 -2.40
N ARG A 125 14.04 -17.53 -2.78
CA ARG A 125 14.67 -16.22 -2.93
C ARG A 125 14.02 -15.37 -4.03
N LEU A 126 13.59 -15.97 -5.14
CA LEU A 126 12.89 -15.25 -6.19
C LEU A 126 11.52 -14.74 -5.73
N GLU A 127 10.78 -15.56 -4.96
CA GLU A 127 9.51 -15.15 -4.35
C GLU A 127 9.70 -14.00 -3.34
N GLU A 128 10.71 -14.07 -2.47
CA GLU A 128 11.07 -13.00 -1.53
C GLU A 128 11.37 -11.68 -2.28
N ILE A 129 12.09 -11.75 -3.40
CA ILE A 129 12.42 -10.58 -4.21
C ILE A 129 11.17 -9.97 -4.86
N LEU A 130 10.27 -10.81 -5.37
CA LEU A 130 8.98 -10.37 -5.93
C LEU A 130 8.14 -9.65 -4.87
N GLU A 131 8.02 -10.22 -3.67
CA GLU A 131 7.29 -9.62 -2.56
C GLU A 131 7.91 -8.28 -2.15
N ALA A 132 9.25 -8.21 -2.02
CA ALA A 132 9.96 -6.99 -1.69
C ALA A 132 9.70 -5.86 -2.71
N ARG A 133 9.67 -6.20 -4.01
CA ARG A 133 9.35 -5.25 -5.08
C ARG A 133 7.92 -4.73 -4.99
N GLN A 134 6.95 -5.61 -4.74
CA GLN A 134 5.55 -5.25 -4.56
C GLN A 134 5.35 -4.32 -3.35
N ASN A 135 6.02 -4.62 -2.24
CA ASN A 135 6.01 -3.78 -1.03
C ASN A 135 6.62 -2.39 -1.29
N LEU A 136 7.73 -2.31 -2.03
CA LEU A 136 8.35 -1.04 -2.39
C LEU A 136 7.38 -0.16 -3.20
N LYS A 137 6.67 -0.73 -4.17
CA LYS A 137 5.66 -0.02 -4.98
C LYS A 137 4.49 0.50 -4.15
N GLN A 138 4.09 -0.25 -3.11
CA GLN A 138 3.01 0.17 -2.20
C GLN A 138 3.48 1.23 -1.19
N SER A 139 4.75 1.20 -0.79
CA SER A 139 5.31 2.10 0.24
C SER A 139 5.17 3.60 -0.12
N GLY A 140 5.33 3.97 -1.39
CA GLY A 140 5.17 5.35 -1.86
C GLY A 140 3.75 5.87 -1.65
N LYS A 141 2.74 5.08 -2.05
CA LYS A 141 1.32 5.42 -1.85
C LYS A 141 0.95 5.53 -0.37
N LEU A 142 1.49 4.63 0.44
CA LEU A 142 1.27 4.65 1.89
C LEU A 142 1.89 5.89 2.54
N LYS A 143 3.06 6.32 2.08
CA LYS A 143 3.72 7.54 2.57
C LYS A 143 2.89 8.79 2.27
N GLU A 144 2.42 8.96 1.03
CA GLU A 144 1.56 10.09 0.66
C GLU A 144 0.25 10.13 1.45
N LYS A 145 -0.39 8.97 1.63
CA LYS A 145 -1.62 8.86 2.42
C LYS A 145 -1.37 9.16 3.90
N LYS A 146 -0.25 8.70 4.46
CA LYS A 146 0.18 9.00 5.83
C LYS A 146 0.37 10.51 6.03
N ASP A 147 1.06 11.17 5.12
CA ASP A 147 1.32 12.62 5.19
C ASP A 147 0.03 13.43 5.05
N SER A 148 -0.88 13.01 4.17
CA SER A 148 -2.20 13.63 4.01
C SER A 148 -3.05 13.49 5.28
N ASN A 149 -3.11 12.28 5.86
CA ASN A 149 -3.83 12.05 7.11
C ASN A 149 -3.26 12.87 8.27
N LYS A 150 -1.93 13.03 8.33
CA LYS A 150 -1.28 13.85 9.35
C LYS A 150 -1.78 15.31 9.29
N LYS A 151 -1.84 15.90 8.08
CA LYS A 151 -2.36 17.26 7.90
C LYS A 151 -3.82 17.39 8.33
N VAL A 152 -4.67 16.43 7.97
CA VAL A 152 -6.08 16.42 8.37
C VAL A 152 -6.21 16.35 9.90
N ILE A 153 -5.45 15.48 10.56
CA ILE A 153 -5.45 15.37 12.02
C ILE A 153 -5.03 16.70 12.67
N GLU A 154 -3.98 17.35 12.17
CA GLU A 154 -3.52 18.65 12.69
C GLU A 154 -4.58 19.74 12.53
N THR A 155 -5.28 19.80 11.40
CA THR A 155 -6.38 20.74 11.17
C THR A 155 -7.55 20.47 12.11
N VAL A 156 -8.04 19.22 12.16
CA VAL A 156 -9.19 18.85 12.99
C VAL A 156 -8.91 19.08 14.48
N LYS A 157 -7.69 18.82 14.94
CA LYS A 157 -7.29 19.14 16.32
C LYS A 157 -7.40 20.63 16.63
N ARG A 158 -6.93 21.50 15.72
CA ARG A 158 -7.00 22.95 15.89
C ARG A 158 -8.44 23.46 15.91
N GLU A 159 -9.27 22.96 15.00
CA GLU A 159 -10.71 23.29 14.96
C GLU A 159 -11.43 22.82 16.22
N LEU A 160 -11.08 21.65 16.74
CA LEU A 160 -11.61 21.14 18.01
C LEU A 160 -11.23 22.04 19.18
N GLU A 161 -9.94 22.41 19.30
CA GLU A 161 -9.46 23.33 20.34
C GLU A 161 -10.18 24.68 20.30
N GLU A 162 -10.40 25.23 19.10
CA GLU A 162 -11.16 26.48 18.91
C GLU A 162 -12.62 26.33 19.33
N CYS A 163 -13.27 25.21 18.95
CA CYS A 163 -14.64 24.91 19.32
C CYS A 163 -14.80 24.76 20.85
N GLU A 164 -13.86 24.08 21.51
CA GLU A 164 -13.82 23.94 22.96
C GLU A 164 -13.64 25.29 23.67
N ALA A 165 -12.79 26.17 23.13
CA ALA A 165 -12.62 27.51 23.66
C ALA A 165 -13.91 28.35 23.53
N LYS A 166 -14.58 28.30 22.38
CA LYS A 166 -15.88 28.96 22.15
C LYS A 166 -16.95 28.43 23.09
N LYS A 167 -17.02 27.11 23.28
CA LYS A 167 -17.95 26.47 24.21
C LYS A 167 -17.75 26.99 25.65
N LYS A 168 -16.50 27.05 26.13
CA LYS A 168 -16.17 27.58 27.46
C LYS A 168 -16.60 29.04 27.61
N ALA A 169 -16.35 29.88 26.60
CA ALA A 169 -16.76 31.28 26.62
C ALA A 169 -18.29 31.44 26.68
N LEU A 170 -19.03 30.68 25.87
CA LEU A 170 -20.50 30.70 25.88
C LEU A 170 -21.08 30.25 27.23
N THR A 171 -20.51 29.21 27.84
CA THR A 171 -20.93 28.77 29.19
C THR A 171 -20.74 29.88 30.23
N ALA A 172 -19.62 30.59 30.20
CA ALA A 172 -19.38 31.71 31.12
C ALA A 172 -20.36 32.87 30.91
N MET A 173 -20.68 33.20 29.65
CA MET A 173 -21.68 34.23 29.33
C MET A 173 -23.07 33.84 29.81
N LEU A 174 -23.47 32.58 29.59
CA LEU A 174 -24.76 32.06 30.03
C LEU A 174 -24.91 32.16 31.55
N GLN A 175 -23.86 31.78 32.30
CA GLN A 175 -23.86 31.91 33.75
C GLN A 175 -24.09 33.36 34.19
N SER A 176 -23.37 34.32 33.59
CA SER A 176 -23.54 35.74 33.91
C SER A 176 -24.96 36.25 33.60
N ILE A 177 -25.60 35.76 32.53
CA ILE A 177 -26.98 36.11 32.20
C ILE A 177 -27.94 35.54 33.26
N CYS A 178 -27.78 34.28 33.65
CA CYS A 178 -28.60 33.65 34.69
C CYS A 178 -28.46 34.37 36.06
N ASP A 179 -27.24 34.79 36.41
CA ASP A 179 -27.00 35.55 37.64
C ASP A 179 -27.74 36.90 37.62
N LYS A 180 -27.69 37.62 36.48
CA LYS A 180 -28.43 38.88 36.28
C LYS A 180 -29.95 38.67 36.30
N GLU A 181 -30.44 37.61 35.66
CA GLU A 181 -31.86 37.26 35.64
C GLU A 181 -32.37 37.03 37.06
N THR A 182 -31.62 36.29 37.88
CA THR A 182 -31.94 36.04 39.29
C THR A 182 -32.02 37.36 40.07
N ALA A 183 -31.00 38.22 39.95
CA ALA A 183 -31.00 39.52 40.63
C ALA A 183 -32.16 40.44 40.20
N CYS A 184 -32.52 40.43 38.91
CA CYS A 184 -33.68 41.17 38.41
C CYS A 184 -34.99 40.62 38.96
N LYS A 185 -35.17 39.30 39.04
CA LYS A 185 -36.36 38.68 39.63
C LYS A 185 -36.53 39.04 41.10
N GLU A 186 -35.45 39.01 41.87
CA GLU A 186 -35.46 39.42 43.27
C GLU A 186 -35.83 40.90 43.42
N THR A 187 -35.22 41.78 42.61
CA THR A 187 -35.52 43.22 42.63
C THR A 187 -36.97 43.50 42.24
N LEU A 188 -37.50 42.79 41.24
CA LEU A 188 -38.87 42.92 40.80
C LEU A 188 -39.84 42.51 41.91
N ALA A 189 -39.61 41.37 42.57
CA ALA A 189 -40.45 40.90 43.67
C ALA A 189 -40.49 41.91 44.84
N ILE A 190 -39.36 42.54 45.16
CA ILE A 190 -39.30 43.61 46.18
C ILE A 190 -40.16 44.81 45.75
N ALA A 191 -39.99 45.29 44.51
CA ALA A 191 -40.74 46.44 44.01
C ALA A 191 -42.25 46.18 43.92
N GLU A 192 -42.66 44.96 43.57
CA GLU A 192 -44.06 44.53 43.56
C GLU A 192 -44.67 44.55 44.97
N ASP A 193 -43.97 44.02 45.98
CA ASP A 193 -44.41 44.03 47.39
C ASP A 193 -44.50 45.48 47.94
N GLU A 194 -43.54 46.34 47.61
CA GLU A 194 -43.58 47.76 47.97
C GLU A 194 -44.76 48.49 47.33
N SER A 195 -45.04 48.23 46.04
CA SER A 195 -46.18 48.82 45.32
C SER A 195 -47.51 48.44 45.98
N ILE A 196 -47.68 47.17 46.38
CA ILE A 196 -48.88 46.70 47.08
C ILE A 196 -49.07 47.48 48.39
N LYS A 197 -48.02 47.60 49.22
CA LYS A 197 -48.08 48.34 50.49
C LYS A 197 -48.41 49.82 50.30
N ILE A 198 -47.86 50.44 49.26
CA ILE A 198 -48.17 51.83 48.91
C ILE A 198 -49.64 51.97 48.52
N ASP A 199 -50.16 51.09 47.67
CA ASP A 199 -51.56 51.12 47.24
C ASP A 199 -52.54 50.94 48.40
N GLU A 200 -52.23 50.05 49.35
CA GLU A 200 -52.99 49.88 50.59
C GLU A 200 -52.99 51.16 51.43
N THR A 201 -51.81 51.77 51.60
CA THR A 201 -51.65 53.02 52.37
C THR A 201 -52.43 54.17 51.74
N VAL A 202 -52.34 54.33 50.42
CA VAL A 202 -53.08 55.34 49.64
C VAL A 202 -54.58 55.12 49.77
N THR A 203 -55.04 53.87 49.66
CA THR A 203 -56.47 53.52 49.78
C THR A 203 -57.00 53.84 51.19
N TYR A 204 -56.24 53.49 52.22
CA TYR A 204 -56.57 53.83 53.61
C TYR A 204 -56.66 55.34 53.83
N ALA A 205 -55.65 56.10 53.36
CA ALA A 205 -55.61 57.55 53.48
C ALA A 205 -56.79 58.21 52.74
N LYS A 206 -57.08 57.76 51.51
CA LYS A 206 -58.21 58.23 50.70
C LYS A 206 -59.55 58.00 51.40
N THR A 207 -59.72 56.86 52.06
CA THR A 207 -60.94 56.53 52.81
C THR A 207 -61.11 57.44 54.02
N LYS A 208 -60.03 57.71 54.77
CA LYS A 208 -60.02 58.65 55.89
C LYS A 208 -60.40 60.07 55.45
N VAL A 209 -59.77 60.58 54.38
CA VAL A 209 -60.08 61.92 53.82
C VAL A 209 -61.54 61.99 53.36
N ARG A 210 -62.04 60.96 52.67
CA ARG A 210 -63.42 60.91 52.16
C ARG A 210 -64.47 61.00 53.26
N ARG A 211 -64.20 60.45 54.46
CA ARG A 211 -65.09 60.55 55.62
C ARG A 211 -65.35 62.01 55.99
N PHE A 212 -64.30 62.82 56.10
CA PHE A 212 -64.42 64.23 56.46
C PHE A 212 -64.94 65.13 55.33
N PHE A 213 -64.90 64.66 54.08
CA PHE A 213 -65.52 65.36 52.96
C PHE A 213 -67.04 65.13 52.89
N LYS A 214 -67.52 63.96 53.35
CA LYS A 214 -68.93 63.57 53.28
C LYS A 214 -69.73 63.84 54.56
N CYS A 215 -69.06 63.97 55.69
CA CYS A 215 -69.65 64.13 57.01
C CYS A 215 -69.22 65.48 57.61
N SER A 216 -70.00 66.01 58.55
CA SER A 216 -69.61 67.19 59.32
C SER A 216 -68.34 66.91 60.11
N LEU A 217 -67.47 67.91 60.29
CA LEU A 217 -66.26 67.77 61.13
C LEU A 217 -66.59 67.41 62.59
N VAL A 218 -67.83 67.67 63.02
CA VAL A 218 -68.35 67.33 64.36
C VAL A 218 -69.22 66.07 64.39
N ASP A 219 -69.39 65.36 63.27
CA ASP A 219 -70.19 64.12 63.23
C ASP A 219 -69.57 63.04 64.14
N GLY A 220 -70.32 62.64 65.17
CA GLY A 220 -69.92 61.66 66.19
C GLY A 220 -69.25 62.25 67.45
N LEU A 221 -69.12 63.59 67.54
CA LEU A 221 -68.62 64.32 68.72
C LEU A 221 -69.74 64.98 69.54
N LEU A 222 -70.92 65.15 68.93
CA LEU A 222 -72.17 65.61 69.50
C LEU A 222 -73.27 64.58 69.18
#